data_AF-A0A6N3AED4-F1
#
_entry.id   AF-A0A6N3AED4-F1
#
_cell.length_a   1.000
_cell.length_b   1.000
_cell.length_c   1.000
_cell.angle_alpha   90.00
_cell.angle_beta   90.00
_cell.angle_gamma   90.00
#
_symmetry.space_group_name_H-M   'P 1'
#
loop_
_entity.id
_entity.type
_entity.pdbx_description
1 polymer ?
#
loop_
_entity_poly.entity_id
_entity_poly.type
_entity_poly.pdbx_seq_one_letter_code
_entity_poly.pdbx_strand_id
1 'polypeptide(L)'
;MAEKFKFSLDKLLDIRREKEEESKRLFTESQREKRKIEEKIEDLQNNYDKYKGISEHEDVVYQKLKRYYVQGLQRGIKTAKDDLLSKNLEVDKRRRELIEKQIERKTVETLKEKKRSAFVKEQERIEQINLDELALYAFMRNKNI
;
A
#
# COMPACT_ATOMS: atom_id res chain seq x y z
N MET A 1 41.16 7.01 -7.96
CA MET A 1 40.03 6.06 -8.06
C MET A 1 38.77 6.84 -7.73
N ALA A 2 37.79 6.89 -8.64
CA ALA A 2 36.54 7.62 -8.40
C ALA A 2 35.89 7.18 -7.09
N GLU A 3 35.56 8.13 -6.22
CA GLU A 3 34.97 7.84 -4.93
C GLU A 3 33.56 7.28 -5.14
N LYS A 4 33.16 6.23 -4.40
CA LYS A 4 31.80 5.67 -4.51
C LYS A 4 30.84 6.50 -3.67
N PHE A 5 29.70 6.88 -4.25
CA PHE A 5 28.63 7.55 -3.52
C PHE A 5 28.14 6.70 -2.33
N LYS A 6 28.14 7.28 -1.14
CA LYS A 6 27.59 6.67 0.09
C LYS A 6 26.48 7.56 0.62
N PHE A 7 25.30 7.00 0.84
CA PHE A 7 24.20 7.74 1.43
C PHE A 7 24.05 7.38 2.90
N SER A 8 24.20 8.38 3.77
CA SER A 8 24.21 8.18 5.23
C SER A 8 22.91 7.60 5.78
N LEU A 9 21.79 7.77 5.08
CA LEU A 9 20.46 7.29 5.48
C LEU A 9 20.01 6.03 4.74
N ASP A 10 20.93 5.27 4.14
CA ASP A 10 20.58 4.02 3.42
C ASP A 10 19.83 3.03 4.32
N LYS A 11 20.33 2.79 5.53
CA LYS A 11 19.66 1.90 6.51
C LYS A 11 18.25 2.40 6.88
N LEU A 12 18.06 3.71 6.97
CA LEU A 12 16.75 4.30 7.27
C LEU A 12 15.78 4.09 6.10
N LEU A 13 16.27 4.20 4.86
CA LEU A 13 15.47 3.95 3.67
C LEU A 13 15.02 2.49 3.60
N ASP A 14 15.89 1.54 3.96
CA ASP A 14 15.56 0.12 4.01
C ASP A 14 14.48 -0.17 5.07
N ILE A 15 14.63 0.36 6.29
CA ILE A 15 13.60 0.25 7.34
C ILE A 15 12.25 0.82 6.86
N ARG A 16 12.25 1.94 6.14
CA ARG A 16 11.01 2.54 5.62
C ARG A 16 10.38 1.70 4.51
N ARG A 17 11.18 1.02 3.68
CA ARG A 17 10.69 0.05 2.69
C ARG A 17 9.99 -1.14 3.36
N GLU A 18 10.60 -1.69 4.40
CA GLU A 18 10.02 -2.81 5.15
C GLU A 18 8.70 -2.41 5.81
N LYS A 19 8.63 -1.22 6.42
CA LYS A 19 7.39 -0.69 7.03
C LYS A 19 6.28 -0.45 6.02
N GLU A 20 6.61 0.04 4.82
CA GLU A 20 5.62 0.17 3.73
C GLU A 20 5.08 -1.20 3.32
N GLU A 21 5.95 -2.20 3.12
CA GLU A 21 5.53 -3.56 2.76
C GLU A 21 4.69 -4.23 3.85
N GLU A 22 5.02 -4.03 5.12
CA GLU A 22 4.17 -4.45 6.24
C GLU A 22 2.79 -3.80 6.19
N SER A 23 2.73 -2.48 6.04
CA SER A 23 1.46 -1.75 5.96
C SER A 23 0.63 -2.18 4.74
N LYS A 24 1.28 -2.52 3.64
CA LYS A 24 0.62 -3.03 2.42
C LYS A 24 0.00 -4.39 2.66
N ARG A 25 0.71 -5.30 3.34
CA ARG A 25 0.17 -6.62 3.73
C ARG A 25 -1.06 -6.47 4.62
N LEU A 26 -1.00 -5.64 5.66
CA LEU A 26 -2.12 -5.39 6.56
C LEU A 26 -3.33 -4.79 5.83
N PHE A 27 -3.09 -3.85 4.90
CA PHE A 27 -4.15 -3.30 4.07
C PHE A 27 -4.81 -4.38 3.20
N THR A 28 -4.03 -5.21 2.50
CA THR A 28 -4.57 -6.31 1.69
C THR A 28 -5.35 -7.32 2.51
N GLU A 29 -4.88 -7.67 3.71
CA GLU A 29 -5.58 -8.56 4.63
C GLU A 29 -6.93 -7.98 5.06
N SER A 30 -6.96 -6.72 5.48
CA SER A 30 -8.20 -6.05 5.90
C SER A 30 -9.22 -5.97 4.76
N GLN A 31 -8.77 -5.75 3.52
CA GLN A 31 -9.62 -5.75 2.33
C GLN A 31 -10.18 -7.16 2.03
N ARG A 32 -9.37 -8.20 2.22
CA ARG A 32 -9.80 -9.59 2.04
C ARG A 32 -10.86 -9.97 3.07
N GLU A 33 -10.69 -9.56 4.32
CA GLU A 33 -11.69 -9.79 5.38
C GLU A 33 -13.00 -9.05 5.11
N LYS A 34 -12.93 -7.79 4.68
CA LYS A 34 -14.10 -7.03 4.23
C LYS A 34 -14.87 -7.80 3.15
N ARG A 35 -14.16 -8.30 2.14
CA ARG A 35 -14.77 -9.06 1.04
C ARG A 35 -15.51 -10.32 1.52
N LYS A 36 -14.95 -11.05 2.50
CA LYS A 36 -15.65 -12.21 3.09
C LYS A 36 -16.97 -11.82 3.78
N ILE A 37 -17.01 -10.64 4.41
CA ILE A 37 -18.25 -10.13 5.03
C ILE A 37 -19.26 -9.74 3.96
N GLU A 38 -18.83 -9.11 2.87
CA GLU A 38 -19.69 -8.77 1.73
C GLU A 38 -20.29 -10.03 1.08
N GLU A 39 -19.46 -11.06 0.82
CA GLU A 39 -19.89 -12.37 0.32
C GLU A 39 -20.91 -13.02 1.26
N LYS A 40 -20.68 -12.97 2.58
CA LYS A 40 -21.64 -13.47 3.58
C LYS A 40 -22.97 -12.71 3.56
N ILE A 41 -22.95 -11.39 3.36
CA ILE A 41 -24.17 -10.58 3.26
C ILE A 41 -24.94 -10.99 2.01
N GLU A 42 -24.26 -11.16 0.88
CA GLU A 42 -24.85 -11.61 -0.38
C GLU A 42 -25.51 -12.98 -0.23
N ASP A 43 -24.83 -13.95 0.40
CA ASP A 43 -25.40 -15.27 0.69
C ASP A 43 -26.67 -15.20 1.56
N LEU A 44 -26.64 -14.37 2.61
CA LEU A 44 -27.79 -14.17 3.48
C LEU A 44 -28.95 -13.49 2.75
N GLN A 45 -28.67 -12.54 1.87
CA GLN A 45 -29.68 -11.86 1.04
C GLN A 45 -30.29 -12.81 0.01
N ASN A 46 -29.46 -13.61 -0.66
CA ASN A 46 -29.91 -14.64 -1.60
C ASN A 46 -30.83 -15.65 -0.91
N ASN A 47 -30.50 -16.07 0.31
CA ASN A 47 -31.37 -16.95 1.10
C ASN A 47 -32.66 -16.23 1.52
N TYR A 48 -32.57 -14.97 1.95
CA TYR A 48 -33.76 -14.19 2.29
C TYR A 48 -34.72 -14.08 1.11
N ASP A 49 -34.21 -13.77 -0.08
CA ASP A 49 -35.02 -13.62 -1.29
C ASP A 49 -35.67 -14.91 -1.75
N LYS A 50 -35.00 -16.05 -1.55
CA LYS A 50 -35.58 -17.39 -1.81
C LYS A 50 -36.76 -17.71 -0.89
N TYR A 51 -36.68 -17.33 0.39
CA TYR A 51 -37.63 -17.79 1.41
C TYR A 51 -38.62 -16.71 1.89
N LYS A 52 -38.57 -15.47 1.40
CA LYS A 52 -39.46 -14.36 1.84
C LYS A 52 -40.92 -14.47 1.39
N GLY A 53 -41.22 -15.22 0.31
CA GLY A 53 -42.57 -15.35 -0.24
C GLY A 53 -43.42 -16.42 0.46
N ILE A 54 -44.74 -16.43 0.24
CA ILE A 54 -45.64 -17.52 0.67
C ILE A 54 -46.05 -18.29 -0.59
N SER A 55 -45.98 -19.62 -0.54
CA SER A 55 -46.47 -20.48 -1.63
C SER A 55 -47.85 -21.03 -1.26
N GLU A 56 -48.76 -21.12 -2.24
CA GLU A 56 -50.18 -21.47 -2.06
C GLU A 56 -50.39 -22.89 -1.48
N HIS A 57 -49.36 -23.74 -1.50
CA HIS A 57 -49.43 -25.15 -1.08
C HIS A 57 -48.59 -25.45 0.18
N GLU A 58 -48.21 -24.42 0.95
CA GLU A 58 -47.39 -24.58 2.17
C GLU A 58 -48.22 -24.87 3.42
N ASP A 59 -47.85 -25.92 4.16
CA ASP A 59 -48.43 -26.25 5.48
C ASP A 59 -48.23 -25.13 6.50
N VAL A 60 -49.19 -24.94 7.41
CA VAL A 60 -49.21 -23.90 8.44
C VAL A 60 -48.00 -24.01 9.37
N VAL A 61 -47.58 -25.23 9.72
CA VAL A 61 -46.37 -25.47 10.53
C VAL A 61 -45.12 -25.03 9.78
N TYR A 62 -45.03 -25.35 8.48
CA TYR A 62 -43.94 -24.93 7.62
C TYR A 62 -43.88 -23.41 7.45
N GLN A 63 -45.02 -22.74 7.26
CA GLN A 63 -45.09 -21.27 7.19
C GLN A 63 -44.56 -20.61 8.47
N LYS A 64 -44.87 -21.19 9.65
CA LYS A 64 -44.37 -20.69 10.94
C LYS A 64 -42.85 -20.85 11.05
N LEU A 65 -42.31 -22.02 10.69
CA LEU A 65 -40.87 -22.28 10.67
C LEU A 65 -40.13 -21.34 9.71
N LYS A 66 -40.67 -21.16 8.52
CA LYS A 66 -40.16 -20.25 7.49
C LYS A 66 -40.11 -18.81 7.97
N ARG A 67 -41.15 -18.32 8.67
CA ARG A 67 -41.13 -16.99 9.29
C ARG A 67 -39.99 -16.82 10.31
N TYR A 68 -39.77 -17.81 11.18
CA TYR A 68 -38.65 -17.75 12.14
C TYR A 68 -37.30 -17.74 11.42
N TYR A 69 -37.13 -18.57 10.40
CA TYR A 69 -35.92 -18.59 9.59
C TYR A 69 -35.65 -17.25 8.90
N VAL A 70 -36.66 -16.68 8.23
CA VAL A 70 -36.58 -15.37 7.58
C VAL A 70 -36.25 -14.24 8.58
N GLN A 71 -36.85 -14.28 9.77
CA GLN A 71 -36.51 -13.33 10.84
C GLN A 71 -35.06 -13.50 11.31
N GLY A 72 -34.57 -14.74 11.41
CA GLY A 72 -33.18 -15.05 11.70
C GLY A 72 -32.23 -14.49 10.63
N LEU A 73 -32.57 -14.65 9.35
CA LEU A 73 -31.82 -14.08 8.23
C LEU A 73 -31.78 -12.56 8.29
N GLN A 74 -32.92 -11.89 8.55
CA GLN A 74 -32.94 -10.42 8.69
C GLN A 74 -32.03 -9.93 9.81
N ARG A 75 -32.03 -10.61 10.97
CA ARG A 75 -31.12 -10.30 12.07
C ARG A 75 -29.66 -10.53 11.67
N GLY A 76 -29.36 -11.66 11.01
CA GLY A 76 -28.01 -11.98 10.53
C GLY A 76 -27.49 -10.96 9.50
N ILE A 77 -28.34 -10.52 8.57
CA ILE A 77 -28.01 -9.46 7.59
C ILE A 77 -27.71 -8.16 8.32
N LYS A 78 -28.52 -7.79 9.32
CA LYS A 78 -28.30 -6.57 10.10
C LYS A 78 -26.94 -6.62 10.81
N THR A 79 -26.66 -7.69 11.56
CA THR A 79 -25.38 -7.86 12.26
C THR A 79 -24.20 -7.85 11.30
N ALA A 80 -24.29 -8.56 10.17
CA ALA A 80 -23.22 -8.57 9.18
C ALA A 80 -22.97 -7.19 8.54
N LYS A 81 -24.02 -6.36 8.38
CA LYS A 81 -23.87 -4.96 7.93
C LYS A 81 -23.19 -4.09 8.99
N ASP A 82 -23.50 -4.28 10.27
CA ASP A 82 -22.85 -3.57 11.37
C ASP A 82 -21.35 -3.95 11.46
N ASP A 83 -21.03 -5.24 11.26
CA ASP A 83 -19.65 -5.73 11.16
C ASP A 83 -18.93 -5.12 9.94
N LEU A 84 -19.62 -5.02 8.79
CA LEU A 84 -19.08 -4.42 7.57
C LEU A 84 -18.73 -2.94 7.77
N LEU A 85 -19.57 -2.18 8.50
CA LEU A 85 -19.28 -0.79 8.85
C LEU A 85 -17.99 -0.68 9.66
N SER A 86 -17.84 -1.53 10.68
CA SER A 86 -16.63 -1.57 11.52
C SER A 86 -15.40 -1.92 10.69
N LYS A 87 -15.52 -2.90 9.78
CA LYS A 87 -14.42 -3.31 8.91
C LYS A 87 -14.05 -2.24 7.88
N ASN A 88 -15.02 -1.49 7.36
CA ASN A 88 -14.74 -0.35 6.47
C ASN A 88 -13.89 0.72 7.15
N LEU A 89 -14.22 1.06 8.40
CA LEU A 89 -13.42 2.02 9.19
C LEU A 89 -11.97 1.53 9.39
N GLU A 90 -11.80 0.23 9.60
CA GLU A 90 -10.48 -0.37 9.72
C GLU A 90 -9.69 -0.32 8.40
N VAL A 91 -10.32 -0.68 7.28
CA VAL A 91 -9.71 -0.60 5.94
C VAL A 91 -9.27 0.85 5.65
N ASP A 92 -10.11 1.84 5.96
CA ASP A 92 -9.78 3.25 5.77
C ASP A 92 -8.64 3.73 6.68
N LYS A 93 -8.56 3.21 7.90
CA LYS A 93 -7.41 3.44 8.79
C LYS A 93 -6.14 2.86 8.17
N ARG A 94 -6.14 1.59 7.76
CA ARG A 94 -4.99 0.92 7.13
C ARG A 94 -4.56 1.60 5.83
N ARG A 95 -5.52 2.12 5.05
CA ARG A 95 -5.25 2.89 3.84
C ARG A 95 -4.48 4.16 4.14
N ARG A 96 -4.89 4.91 5.18
CA ARG A 96 -4.18 6.13 5.62
C ARG A 96 -2.77 5.82 6.13
N GLU A 97 -2.62 4.77 6.93
CA GLU A 97 -1.31 4.28 7.40
C GLU A 97 -0.38 3.96 6.22
N LEU A 98 -0.87 3.24 5.21
CA LEU A 98 -0.09 2.90 4.02
C LEU A 98 0.37 4.15 3.25
N ILE A 99 -0.52 5.13 3.07
CA ILE A 99 -0.17 6.40 2.41
C ILE A 99 0.92 7.14 3.19
N GLU A 100 0.82 7.19 4.52
CA GLU A 100 1.84 7.82 5.36
C GLU A 100 3.21 7.15 5.20
N LYS A 101 3.26 5.81 5.23
CA LYS A 101 4.53 5.07 5.04
C LYS A 101 5.12 5.23 3.64
N GLN A 102 4.26 5.32 2.62
CA GLN A 102 4.68 5.66 1.27
C GLN A 102 5.32 7.05 1.18
N ILE A 103 4.71 8.05 1.83
CA ILE A 103 5.25 9.41 1.89
C ILE A 103 6.61 9.38 2.60
N GLU A 104 6.69 8.78 3.79
CA GLU A 104 7.93 8.66 4.56
C GLU A 104 9.06 8.04 3.72
N ARG A 105 8.80 6.94 3.02
CA ARG A 105 9.81 6.28 2.18
C ARG A 105 10.24 7.19 1.02
N LYS A 106 9.28 7.74 0.28
CA LYS A 106 9.55 8.61 -0.88
C LYS A 106 10.36 9.85 -0.48
N THR A 107 10.07 10.45 0.68
CA THR A 107 10.86 11.60 1.18
C THR A 107 12.35 11.25 1.30
N VAL A 108 12.70 10.09 1.86
CA VAL A 108 14.11 9.69 2.02
C VAL A 108 14.73 9.31 0.67
N GLU A 109 13.96 8.69 -0.21
CA GLU A 109 14.41 8.35 -1.56
C GLU A 109 14.73 9.61 -2.37
N THR A 110 13.86 10.61 -2.36
CA THR A 110 14.11 11.91 -3.00
C THR A 110 15.34 12.61 -2.40
N LEU A 111 15.58 12.50 -1.09
CA LEU A 111 16.79 13.02 -0.46
C LEU A 111 18.05 12.29 -0.97
N LYS A 112 17.99 10.98 -1.13
CA LYS A 112 19.08 10.16 -1.71
C LYS A 112 19.39 10.58 -3.14
N GLU A 113 18.37 10.74 -3.97
CA GLU A 113 18.51 11.17 -5.37
C GLU A 113 19.16 12.56 -5.48
N LYS A 114 18.71 13.53 -4.67
CA LYS A 114 19.29 14.88 -4.61
C LYS A 114 20.75 14.85 -4.17
N LYS A 115 21.09 14.05 -3.15
CA LYS A 115 22.48 13.89 -2.70
C LYS A 115 23.34 13.23 -3.76
N ARG A 116 22.81 12.24 -4.47
CA ARG A 116 23.51 11.55 -5.57
C ARG A 116 23.77 12.49 -6.74
N SER A 117 22.80 13.30 -7.15
CA SER A 117 23.00 14.24 -8.24
C SER A 117 24.03 15.32 -7.89
N ALA A 118 24.02 15.82 -6.65
CA ALA A 118 25.05 16.73 -6.17
C ALA A 118 26.45 16.10 -6.17
N PHE A 119 26.55 14.84 -5.73
CA PHE A 119 27.81 14.10 -5.76
C PHE A 119 28.36 13.91 -7.17
N VAL A 120 27.52 13.53 -8.13
CA VAL A 120 27.93 13.35 -9.54
C VAL A 120 28.45 14.66 -10.12
N LYS A 121 27.74 15.78 -9.92
CA LYS A 121 28.18 17.10 -10.38
C LYS A 121 29.54 17.51 -9.80
N GLU A 122 29.79 17.17 -8.55
CA GLU A 122 31.08 17.47 -7.92
C GLU A 122 32.22 16.61 -8.48
N GLN A 123 31.97 15.32 -8.76
CA GLN A 123 32.96 14.46 -9.42
C GLN A 123 33.26 14.96 -10.84
N GLU A 124 32.24 15.33 -11.61
CA GLU A 124 32.41 15.91 -12.95
C GLU A 124 33.25 17.20 -12.90
N ARG A 125 33.00 18.08 -11.91
CA ARG A 125 33.78 19.30 -11.69
C ARG A 125 35.25 19.01 -11.39
N ILE A 126 35.52 18.04 -10.51
CA ILE A 126 36.89 17.62 -10.15
C ILE A 126 37.60 17.02 -11.38
N GLU A 127 36.92 16.16 -12.14
CA GLU A 127 37.47 15.56 -13.36
C GLU A 127 37.79 16.63 -14.41
N GLN A 128 36.91 17.61 -14.61
CA GLN A 128 37.15 18.71 -15.53
C GLN A 128 38.38 19.53 -15.15
N ILE A 129 38.53 19.91 -13.88
CA ILE A 129 39.71 20.65 -13.38
C ILE A 129 40.99 19.84 -13.64
N ASN A 130 40.99 18.55 -13.33
CA ASN A 130 42.15 17.69 -13.57
C ASN A 130 42.50 17.58 -15.08
N LEU A 131 41.49 17.49 -15.95
CA LEU A 131 41.69 17.45 -17.40
C LEU A 131 42.28 18.76 -17.92
N ASP A 132 41.77 19.90 -17.44
CA ASP A 132 42.27 21.23 -17.82
C ASP A 132 43.72 21.42 -17.36
N GLU A 133 44.06 20.99 -16.14
CA GLU A 133 45.44 20.98 -15.63
C GLU A 133 46.36 20.12 -16.49
N LEU A 134 45.95 18.89 -16.81
CA LEU A 134 46.72 17.98 -17.68
C LEU A 134 46.92 18.56 -19.08
N ALA A 135 45.90 19.19 -19.66
CA ALA A 135 45.98 19.85 -20.95
C ALA A 135 46.97 21.02 -20.92
N LEU A 136 46.95 21.83 -19.86
CA LEU A 136 47.88 22.94 -19.67
C LEU A 136 49.33 22.45 -19.51
N TYR A 137 49.57 21.39 -18.72
CA TYR A 137 50.90 20.78 -18.61
C TYR A 137 51.39 20.24 -19.96
N ALA A 138 50.53 19.54 -20.71
CA ALA A 138 50.87 19.03 -22.04
C ALA A 138 51.21 20.17 -23.02
N PHE A 139 50.44 21.25 -22.99
CA PHE A 139 50.70 22.44 -23.80
C PHE A 139 52.03 23.11 -23.44
N MET A 140 52.29 23.33 -22.14
CA MET A 140 53.56 23.93 -21.69
C MET A 140 54.76 23.04 -22.05
N ARG A 141 54.63 21.71 -21.96
CA ARG A 141 55.69 20.77 -22.35
C ARG A 141 56.02 20.87 -23.84
N ASN A 142 55.01 20.98 -24.70
CA ASN A 142 55.20 21.09 -26.14
C ASN A 142 55.74 22.47 -26.58
N LYS A 143 55.65 23.50 -25.73
CA LYS A 143 56.15 24.86 -26.01
C LYS A 143 57.60 25.10 -25.58
N ASN A 144 58.14 24.25 -24.70
CA ASN A 144 59.51 24.33 -24.18
C ASN A 144 60.48 23.37 -24.93
N ILE A 145 60.10 22.93 -26.13
CA ILE A 145 60.91 22.22 -27.14
C ILE A 145 60.87 23.08 -28.40
#